data_AF-A0A1M6E4V7-F1
#
_entry.id   AF-A0A1M6E4V7-F1
#
_cell.length_a   1.000
_cell.length_b   1.000
_cell.length_c   1.000
_cell.angle_alpha   90.00
_cell.angle_beta   90.00
_cell.angle_gamma   90.00
#
_symmetry.space_group_name_H-M   'P 1'
#
loop_
_entity.id
_entity.type
_entity.pdbx_description
1 polymer ?
#
loop_
_entity_poly.entity_id
_entity_poly.type
_entity_poly.pdbx_seq_one_letter_code
_entity_poly.pdbx_strand_id
1 'polypeptide(L)'
;MTLHTPLTVTERYRHSYDVFPDSNRTQPFGSGATCVYNYRDLQIYNGTNETYQLHLTLRREELAGEWRTDKKPCFKYEVYDKEHSISHEYWGGYIRHNVICRRCYDMDGNLLDDEFITENNALMIYQPFLEECANTKPL
;
A
#
# COMPACT_ATOMS: atom_id res chain seq x y z
N MET A 1 4.05 3.83 4.80
CA MET A 1 4.72 4.78 5.70
C MET A 1 3.86 6.00 6.05
N THR A 2 3.52 6.89 5.10
CA THR A 2 2.72 8.11 5.40
C THR A 2 1.35 7.82 6.00
N LEU A 3 0.65 6.79 5.52
CA LEU A 3 -0.63 6.37 6.09
C LEU A 3 -0.53 5.91 7.55
N HIS A 4 0.68 5.68 8.09
CA HIS A 4 0.90 5.39 9.51
C HIS A 4 1.19 6.64 10.36
N THR A 5 0.79 7.82 9.88
CA THR A 5 0.96 9.11 10.54
C THR A 5 -0.35 9.91 10.44
N PRO A 6 -0.52 10.98 11.23
CA PRO A 6 -1.65 11.91 11.06
C PRO A 6 -1.55 12.79 9.79
N LEU A 7 -0.49 12.66 8.99
CA LEU A 7 -0.33 13.42 7.75
C LEU A 7 -1.36 12.99 6.70
N THR A 8 -1.78 13.93 5.85
CA THR A 8 -2.76 13.69 4.80
C THR A 8 -2.07 13.54 3.45
N VAL A 9 -2.36 12.46 2.71
CA VAL A 9 -1.92 12.32 1.32
C VAL A 9 -2.90 13.09 0.44
N THR A 10 -2.45 14.16 -0.21
CA THR A 10 -3.29 15.01 -1.07
C THR A 10 -3.22 14.65 -2.55
N GLU A 11 -2.12 14.03 -2.97
CA GLU A 11 -1.92 13.53 -4.34
C GLU A 11 -1.19 12.18 -4.28
N ARG A 12 -1.73 11.17 -4.96
CA ARG A 12 -1.10 9.86 -5.12
C ARG A 12 -1.57 9.21 -6.42
N TYR A 13 -0.62 8.79 -7.24
CA TYR A 13 -0.88 7.97 -8.43
C TYR A 13 -0.48 6.52 -8.20
N ARG A 14 -1.24 5.59 -8.78
CA ARG A 14 -1.01 4.15 -8.73
C ARG A 14 -0.75 3.59 -10.14
N HIS A 15 -0.14 2.42 -10.21
CA HIS A 15 -0.06 1.66 -11.46
C HIS A 15 -1.42 1.09 -11.83
N SER A 16 -1.72 1.09 -13.13
CA SER A 16 -2.93 0.44 -13.70
C SER A 16 -2.70 -1.01 -14.09
N TYR A 17 -1.47 -1.52 -13.94
CA TYR A 17 -1.09 -2.89 -14.30
C TYR A 17 -0.40 -3.56 -13.10
N ASP A 18 -0.77 -4.79 -12.79
CA ASP A 18 -0.08 -5.64 -11.83
C ASP A 18 0.89 -6.56 -12.59
N VAL A 19 2.18 -6.24 -12.45
CA VAL A 19 3.27 -6.89 -13.18
C VAL A 19 3.99 -7.95 -12.35
N PHE A 20 3.63 -8.09 -11.07
CA PHE A 20 4.31 -8.99 -10.15
C PHE A 20 3.30 -9.93 -9.47
N PRO A 21 3.45 -11.26 -9.62
CA PRO A 21 2.66 -12.22 -8.85
C PRO A 21 2.88 -12.02 -7.36
N ASP A 22 1.85 -12.36 -6.57
CA ASP A 22 1.92 -12.25 -5.11
C ASP A 22 2.94 -13.23 -4.53
N SER A 23 4.17 -12.76 -4.36
CA SER A 23 5.21 -13.49 -3.65
C SER A 23 5.49 -12.79 -2.33
N ASN A 24 4.92 -13.30 -1.24
CA ASN A 24 5.19 -12.86 0.14
C ASN A 24 5.06 -11.34 0.38
N ARG A 25 3.98 -10.72 -0.13
CA ARG A 25 3.72 -9.30 0.15
C ARG A 25 3.47 -9.06 1.63
N THR A 26 4.14 -8.06 2.18
CA THR A 26 3.91 -7.55 3.54
C THR A 26 3.08 -6.26 3.57
N GLN A 27 2.81 -5.68 2.39
CA GLN A 27 2.05 -4.44 2.23
C GLN A 27 0.81 -4.67 1.36
N PRO A 28 -0.30 -3.95 1.60
CA PRO A 28 -1.50 -4.01 0.76
C PRO A 28 -1.20 -3.79 -0.72
N PHE A 29 -1.95 -4.47 -1.59
CA PHE A 29 -1.82 -4.28 -3.02
C PHE A 29 -2.12 -2.84 -3.42
N GLY A 30 -1.36 -2.27 -4.37
CA GLY A 30 -1.57 -0.89 -4.83
C GLY A 30 -1.26 0.21 -3.80
N SER A 31 -0.61 -0.10 -2.67
CA SER A 31 -0.26 0.86 -1.62
C SER A 31 0.86 1.84 -1.99
N GLY A 32 1.65 1.52 -3.01
CA GLY A 32 2.71 2.39 -3.53
C GLY A 32 2.21 3.67 -4.20
N ALA A 33 3.16 4.52 -4.58
CA ALA A 33 2.91 5.73 -5.35
C ALA A 33 3.84 5.77 -6.58
N THR A 34 3.33 6.28 -7.69
CA THR A 34 4.10 6.52 -8.92
C THR A 34 4.42 8.01 -9.02
N CYS A 35 5.69 8.37 -8.94
CA CYS A 35 6.16 9.72 -9.23
C CYS A 35 6.78 9.77 -10.63
N VAL A 36 6.38 10.75 -11.43
CA VAL A 36 6.93 11.02 -12.77
C VAL A 36 7.22 12.50 -12.85
N TYR A 37 8.49 12.83 -13.13
CA TYR A 37 8.96 14.20 -13.21
C TYR A 37 8.00 15.07 -14.05
N ASN A 38 7.63 16.20 -13.45
CA ASN A 38 6.73 17.25 -13.92
C ASN A 38 5.23 16.92 -14.07
N TYR A 39 4.77 15.68 -13.93
CA TYR A 39 3.37 15.35 -14.24
C TYR A 39 2.63 14.49 -13.21
N ARG A 40 3.34 13.77 -12.34
CA ARG A 40 2.74 12.95 -11.28
C ARG A 40 3.60 13.02 -10.05
N ASP A 41 3.03 13.42 -8.94
CA ASP A 41 3.75 13.52 -7.68
C ASP A 41 3.08 12.71 -6.56
N LEU A 42 3.78 12.59 -5.45
CA LEU A 42 3.23 12.17 -4.17
C LEU A 42 3.22 13.40 -3.26
N GLN A 43 2.04 13.97 -3.03
CA GLN A 43 1.90 15.15 -2.18
C GLN A 43 1.34 14.76 -0.82
N ILE A 44 1.94 15.34 0.21
CA ILE A 44 1.64 15.06 1.61
C ILE A 44 1.51 16.41 2.32
N TYR A 45 0.37 16.62 2.95
CA TYR A 45 0.06 17.81 3.72
C TYR A 45 0.20 17.52 5.22
N ASN A 46 0.96 18.38 5.91
CA ASN A 46 1.00 18.40 7.37
C ASN A 46 -0.02 19.42 7.89
N GLY A 47 -1.22 18.94 8.21
CA GLY A 47 -2.27 19.74 8.86
C GLY A 47 -2.21 19.75 10.39
N THR A 48 -1.15 19.22 10.98
CA THR A 48 -0.98 19.12 12.44
C THR A 48 -0.21 20.32 12.99
N ASN A 49 -0.17 20.45 14.32
CA ASN A 49 0.69 21.42 15.02
C ASN A 49 2.08 20.86 15.36
N GLU A 50 2.43 19.67 14.83
CA GLU A 50 3.71 19.00 15.10
C GLU A 50 4.64 19.13 13.89
N THR A 51 5.95 19.09 14.14
CA THR A 51 6.94 19.14 13.07
C THR A 51 7.23 17.74 12.57
N TYR A 52 6.94 17.47 11.29
CA TYR A 52 7.28 16.20 10.66
C TYR A 52 8.49 16.34 9.73
N GLN A 53 9.40 15.36 9.78
CA GLN A 53 10.54 15.22 8.89
C GLN A 53 10.48 13.88 8.17
N LEU A 54 10.56 13.91 6.84
CA LEU A 54 10.83 12.73 6.03
C LEU A 54 12.33 12.50 6.01
N HIS A 55 12.79 11.40 6.60
CA HIS A 55 14.19 11.00 6.58
C HIS A 55 14.37 9.83 5.63
N LEU A 56 15.23 10.01 4.63
CA LEU A 56 15.54 8.99 3.63
C LEU A 56 17.00 8.55 3.79
N THR A 57 17.22 7.25 3.85
CA THR A 57 18.56 6.65 3.93
C THR A 57 18.77 5.72 2.74
N LEU A 58 19.77 6.05 1.92
CA LEU A 58 20.22 5.17 0.86
C LEU A 58 21.31 4.24 1.38
N ARG A 59 21.13 2.95 1.17
CA ARG A 59 22.13 1.90 1.36
C ARG A 59 22.52 1.34 0.00
N ARG A 60 23.48 0.41 -0.02
CA ARG A 60 24.02 -0.16 -1.27
C ARG A 60 22.94 -0.71 -2.21
N GLU A 61 21.88 -1.31 -1.65
CA GLU A 61 20.83 -2.00 -2.43
C GLU A 61 19.41 -1.55 -2.04
N GLU A 62 19.27 -0.64 -1.07
CA GLU A 62 17.97 -0.31 -0.47
C GLU A 62 17.82 1.19 -0.26
N LEU A 63 16.61 1.69 -0.48
CA LEU A 63 16.18 3.01 -0.03
C LEU A 63 15.20 2.82 1.13
N ALA A 64 15.61 3.23 2.32
CA ALA A 64 14.75 3.23 3.51
C ALA A 64 14.21 4.64 3.75
N GLY A 65 12.94 4.74 4.13
CA GLY A 65 12.31 5.98 4.53
C GLY A 65 11.63 5.86 5.88
N GLU A 66 11.64 6.93 6.66
CA GLU A 66 10.86 7.05 7.88
C GLU A 66 10.33 8.48 8.08
N TRP A 67 9.17 8.59 8.73
CA TRP A 67 8.68 9.85 9.26
C TRP A 67 9.14 10.00 10.71
N ARG A 68 9.68 11.18 11.05
CA ARG A 68 10.03 11.58 12.40
C ARG A 68 9.17 12.76 12.81
N THR A 69 8.84 12.85 14.10
CA THR A 69 8.15 13.99 14.70
C THR A 69 8.85 14.40 16.00
N ASP A 70 8.74 15.67 16.38
CA ASP A 70 9.25 16.23 17.63
C ASP A 70 8.35 15.91 18.84
N LYS A 71 7.16 15.35 18.59
CA LYS A 71 6.20 14.97 19.62
C LYS A 71 6.06 13.45 19.73
N LYS A 72 5.71 12.99 20.93
CA LYS A 72 5.36 11.58 21.13
C LYS A 72 4.03 11.32 20.41
N PRO A 73 3.92 10.29 19.56
CA PRO A 73 2.66 9.94 18.91
C PRO A 73 1.57 9.64 19.94
N CYS A 74 0.39 10.22 19.72
CA CYS A 74 -0.82 9.95 20.51
C CYS A 74 -1.73 8.89 19.88
N PHE A 75 -1.42 8.46 18.66
CA PHE A 75 -2.23 7.53 17.89
C PHE A 75 -1.37 6.44 17.26
N LYS A 76 -1.98 5.27 17.06
CA LYS A 76 -1.44 4.17 16.28
C LYS A 76 -2.32 3.92 15.07
N TYR A 77 -1.70 3.69 13.92
CA TYR A 77 -2.41 3.50 12.66
C TYR A 77 -2.13 2.11 12.09
N GLU A 78 -3.20 1.39 11.73
CA GLU A 78 -3.14 0.12 11.01
C GLU A 78 -3.68 0.32 9.60
N VAL A 79 -2.86 0.00 8.60
CA VAL A 79 -3.26 0.06 7.19
C VAL A 79 -3.50 -1.37 6.73
N TYR A 80 -4.67 -1.63 6.18
CA TYR A 80 -5.08 -2.98 5.82
C TYR A 80 -5.82 -3.00 4.49
N ASP A 81 -5.92 -4.21 3.95
CA ASP A 81 -6.57 -4.53 2.70
C ASP A 81 -7.89 -5.25 2.98
N LYS A 82 -8.95 -4.95 2.23
CA LYS A 82 -10.19 -5.72 2.22
C LYS A 82 -10.73 -5.86 0.81
N GLU A 83 -11.70 -6.77 0.66
CA GLU A 83 -12.42 -7.00 -0.61
C GLU A 83 -11.48 -7.42 -1.76
N HIS A 84 -10.33 -8.00 -1.43
CA HIS A 84 -9.38 -8.48 -2.43
C HIS A 84 -10.02 -9.56 -3.31
N SER A 85 -9.96 -9.34 -4.62
CA SER A 85 -10.53 -10.25 -5.61
C SER A 85 -9.78 -10.20 -6.94
N ILE A 86 -9.94 -11.26 -7.72
CA ILE A 86 -9.44 -11.37 -9.09
C ILE A 86 -10.61 -11.78 -9.99
N SER A 87 -10.93 -10.97 -11.00
CA SER A 87 -11.96 -11.26 -12.00
C SER A 87 -11.32 -11.61 -13.34
N HIS A 88 -11.96 -12.52 -14.07
CA HIS A 88 -11.63 -12.78 -15.47
C HIS A 88 -12.53 -11.93 -16.37
N GLU A 89 -11.92 -11.19 -17.28
CA GLU A 89 -12.61 -10.28 -18.17
C GLU A 89 -12.91 -10.92 -19.53
N TYR A 90 -13.94 -10.42 -20.20
CA TYR A 90 -14.44 -10.96 -21.48
C TYR A 90 -13.39 -11.00 -22.61
N TRP A 91 -12.36 -10.15 -22.54
CA TRP A 91 -11.27 -10.07 -23.51
C TRP A 91 -10.11 -11.02 -23.20
N GLY A 92 -10.22 -11.84 -22.15
CA GLY A 92 -9.31 -12.96 -21.86
C GLY A 92 -8.17 -12.68 -20.88
N GLY A 93 -8.18 -11.54 -20.18
CA GLY A 93 -7.23 -11.29 -19.09
C GLY A 93 -7.90 -11.01 -17.76
N TYR A 94 -7.10 -10.69 -16.75
CA TYR A 94 -7.55 -10.63 -15.37
C TYR A 94 -7.43 -9.22 -14.80
N ILE A 95 -8.38 -8.85 -13.93
CA ILE A 95 -8.30 -7.65 -13.12
C ILE A 95 -8.13 -8.08 -11.67
N ARG A 96 -7.16 -7.47 -10.99
CA ARG A 96 -7.01 -7.54 -9.55
C ARG A 96 -7.61 -6.30 -8.90
N HIS A 97 -8.43 -6.53 -7.90
CA HIS A 97 -9.13 -5.50 -7.15
C HIS A 97 -8.83 -5.60 -5.66
N ASN A 98 -8.71 -4.44 -4.99
CA ASN A 98 -8.75 -4.35 -3.54
C ASN A 98 -9.15 -2.95 -3.05
N VAL A 99 -9.54 -2.86 -1.78
CA VAL A 99 -9.74 -1.61 -1.05
C VAL A 99 -8.70 -1.49 0.05
N ILE A 100 -8.02 -0.35 0.13
CA ILE A 100 -7.14 -0.01 1.24
C ILE A 100 -7.90 0.88 2.23
N CYS A 101 -7.88 0.48 3.48
CA CYS A 101 -8.44 1.23 4.60
C CYS A 101 -7.37 1.48 5.67
N ARG A 102 -7.66 2.42 6.56
CA ARG A 102 -6.81 2.79 7.69
C ARG A 102 -7.62 2.89 8.96
N ARG A 103 -7.23 2.10 9.97
CA ARG A 103 -7.73 2.26 11.33
C ARG A 103 -6.84 3.18 12.15
N CYS A 104 -7.46 4.02 12.95
CA CYS A 104 -6.81 4.86 13.94
C CYS A 104 -7.16 4.34 15.34
N TYR A 105 -6.15 4.14 16.16
CA TYR A 105 -6.28 3.72 17.55
C TYR A 105 -5.66 4.76 18.46
N ASP A 106 -6.21 4.90 19.67
CA ASP A 106 -5.48 5.55 20.76
C ASP A 106 -4.31 4.67 21.24
N MET A 107 -3.54 5.18 22.20
CA MET A 107 -2.40 4.44 22.77
C MET A 107 -2.82 3.28 23.69
N ASP A 108 -4.08 3.24 24.12
CA ASP A 108 -4.64 2.16 24.94
C ASP A 108 -5.20 1.02 24.07
N GLY A 109 -5.28 1.22 22.75
CA GLY A 109 -5.73 0.24 21.77
C GLY A 109 -7.21 0.33 21.42
N ASN A 110 -7.92 1.38 21.85
CA ASN A 110 -9.31 1.60 21.46
C ASN A 110 -9.36 2.11 20.01
N LEU A 111 -10.23 1.52 19.20
CA LEU A 111 -10.48 1.97 17.83
C LEU A 111 -11.23 3.30 17.87
N LEU A 112 -10.61 4.33 17.30
CA LEU A 112 -11.18 5.68 17.20
C LEU A 112 -11.83 5.93 15.84
N ASP A 113 -11.26 5.37 14.77
CA ASP A 113 -11.72 5.60 13.40
C ASP A 113 -11.33 4.46 12.46
N ASP A 114 -12.08 4.28 11.37
CA ASP A 114 -11.82 3.33 10.28
C ASP A 114 -12.14 3.99 8.93
N GLU A 115 -11.09 4.43 8.25
CA GLU A 115 -11.16 5.33 7.10
C GLU A 115 -10.90 4.59 5.78
N PHE A 116 -11.73 4.86 4.77
CA PHE A 116 -11.43 4.49 3.38
C PHE A 116 -10.29 5.35 2.83
N ILE A 117 -9.23 4.72 2.32
CA ILE A 117 -8.11 5.42 1.70
C ILE A 117 -8.23 5.40 0.18
N THR A 118 -8.43 4.22 -0.39
CA THR A 118 -8.41 4.08 -1.85
C THR A 118 -8.95 2.73 -2.31
N GLU A 119 -9.30 2.67 -3.58
CA GLU A 119 -9.63 1.44 -4.28
C GLU A 119 -8.64 1.25 -5.43
N ASN A 120 -8.09 0.05 -5.58
CA ASN A 120 -7.23 -0.28 -6.72
C ASN A 120 -7.92 -1.29 -7.61
N ASN A 121 -7.80 -1.04 -8.91
CA ASN A 121 -8.19 -1.94 -9.99
C ASN A 121 -7.00 -1.96 -10.95
N ALA A 122 -6.43 -3.13 -11.18
CA ALA A 122 -5.23 -3.27 -12.00
C ALA A 122 -5.34 -4.46 -12.94
N LEU A 123 -4.90 -4.24 -14.18
CA LEU A 123 -4.77 -5.28 -15.17
C LEU A 123 -3.61 -6.21 -14.83
N MET A 124 -3.87 -7.50 -14.65
CA MET A 124 -2.81 -8.47 -14.40
C MET A 124 -2.15 -8.86 -15.73
N ILE A 125 -0.82 -8.81 -15.78
CA ILE A 125 -0.05 -9.29 -16.95
C ILE A 125 0.52 -10.70 -16.74
N TYR A 126 -0.04 -11.44 -15.79
CA TYR A 126 0.30 -12.83 -15.46
C TYR A 126 -0.99 -13.60 -15.15
N GLN A 127 -0.94 -14.94 -15.20
CA GLN A 127 -2.08 -15.79 -14.86
C GLN A 127 -2.16 -16.01 -13.34
N PRO A 128 -3.35 -15.91 -12.71
CA PRO A 128 -3.51 -16.03 -11.26
C PRO A 128 -3.56 -17.49 -10.77
N PHE A 129 -3.30 -18.47 -11.64
CA PHE A 129 -3.43 -19.88 -11.29
C PHE A 129 -2.29 -20.32 -10.37
N LEU A 130 -2.65 -21.15 -9.38
CA LEU A 130 -1.65 -21.81 -8.56
C LEU A 130 -0.82 -22.74 -9.43
N GLU A 131 0.50 -22.78 -9.19
CA GLU A 131 1.36 -23.79 -9.78
C GLU A 131 0.88 -25.18 -9.33
N GLU A 132 0.90 -26.16 -10.23
CA GLU A 132 0.57 -27.54 -9.87
C GLU A 132 1.54 -28.03 -8.79
N CYS A 133 1.01 -28.49 -7.65
CA CYS A 133 1.82 -29.21 -6.68
C CYS A 133 2.42 -30.46 -7.34
N ALA A 134 3.71 -30.44 -7.65
CA ALA A 134 4.46 -31.58 -8.18
C ALA A 134 4.56 -32.70 -7.13
N ASN A 135 3.47 -33.42 -6.89
CA ASN A 135 3.48 -34.69 -6.17
C ASN A 135 3.88 -35.81 -7.15
N THR A 136 5.15 -35.83 -7.54
CA THR A 136 5.76 -37.02 -8.15
C THR A 136 6.81 -37.55 -7.20
N LYS A 137 6.40 -38.47 -6.32
CA LYS A 137 7.34 -39.48 -5.81
C LYS A 137 7.51 -40.51 -6.93
N PRO A 138 8.74 -40.78 -7.41
CA PRO A 138 8.96 -41.90 -8.33
C PRO A 138 8.70 -43.23 -7.61
N LEU A 139 8.08 -44.16 -8.33
CA LEU A 139 7.88 -45.57 -7.96
C LEU A 139 9.22 -46.30 -7.81
#